data_AF-W7EGJ5-F1
#
_entry.id   AF-W7EGJ5-F1
#
_cell.length_a   1.000
_cell.length_b   1.000
_cell.length_c   1.000
_cell.angle_alpha   90.00
_cell.angle_beta   90.00
_cell.angle_gamma   90.00
#
_symmetry.space_group_name_H-M   'P 1'
#
loop_
_entity.id
_entity.type
_entity.pdbx_description
1 polymer ?
#
loop_
_entity_poly.entity_id
_entity_poly.type
_entity_poly.pdbx_seq_one_letter_code
_entity_poly.pdbx_strand_id
1 'polypeptide(L)'
;MAISESIIVSKSLPTIHLDRLRANDAQESKNLLNACRTHGFFYLNLNSDPELCNLWKKMLQNIAQYFNQPLDIKMRDARGSDNFGYEPMGTEAGPNPKTRDGYESLKFSRREFLKGSSDLTTSIRAKEDCFFSFIDHAHTITLMILSRLSTQLGLTGASRFEAHHADPGPSLSTLGLLRYPKHEGASAAEPQNVGHNKHTDVGTLTFLLAAQWGLQYLSLTSRRWEFIEPRAGHAIINVGDSLRFLSGGKLASVVHRVVPLHKTQLEDRYSMAYFLRMNDGGIFNDTSSKKWTAKEWHDFKFGVFKDPNTLDAEGRFLTGMMIEELEGPILVAP
;
A
#
# COMPACT_ATOMS: atom_id res chain seq x y z
N MET A 1 -25.96 8.00 -21.87
CA MET A 1 -25.59 9.27 -21.20
C MET A 1 -24.57 8.93 -20.14
N ALA A 2 -23.32 9.35 -20.32
CA ALA A 2 -22.26 9.07 -19.35
C ALA A 2 -22.50 9.92 -18.10
N ILE A 3 -23.00 9.31 -17.04
CA ILE A 3 -23.03 9.94 -15.72
C ILE A 3 -21.56 10.19 -15.37
N SER A 4 -21.18 11.46 -15.37
CA SER A 4 -19.95 11.92 -14.74
C SER A 4 -20.10 11.61 -13.26
N GLU A 5 -19.64 10.44 -12.81
CA GLU A 5 -19.56 10.15 -11.38
C GLU A 5 -18.84 11.33 -10.71
N SER A 6 -19.53 11.98 -9.77
CA SER A 6 -18.97 13.11 -9.04
C SER A 6 -17.69 12.66 -8.35
N ILE A 7 -16.59 13.39 -8.54
CA ILE A 7 -15.35 13.13 -7.81
C ILE A 7 -15.61 13.35 -6.32
N ILE A 8 -15.61 12.27 -5.54
CA ILE A 8 -15.78 12.34 -4.08
C ILE A 8 -14.39 12.31 -3.45
N VAL A 9 -13.99 13.42 -2.83
CA VAL A 9 -12.74 13.50 -2.05
C VAL A 9 -13.05 13.29 -0.58
N SER A 10 -12.25 12.47 0.10
CA SER A 10 -12.42 12.23 1.52
C SER A 10 -12.13 13.48 2.34
N LYS A 11 -13.08 13.84 3.21
CA LYS A 11 -12.95 14.94 4.18
C LYS A 11 -12.78 14.44 5.61
N SER A 12 -12.81 13.12 5.83
CA SER A 12 -12.91 12.51 7.14
C SER A 12 -11.61 11.86 7.62
N LEU A 13 -10.62 11.65 6.74
CA LEU A 13 -9.36 11.02 7.12
C LEU A 13 -8.61 11.86 8.17
N PRO A 14 -8.32 11.29 9.36
CA PRO A 14 -7.61 12.00 10.41
C PRO A 14 -6.14 12.21 10.02
N THR A 15 -5.54 13.23 10.61
CA THR A 15 -4.10 13.48 10.52
C THR A 15 -3.47 13.14 11.87
N ILE A 16 -2.45 12.29 11.83
CA ILE A 16 -1.61 11.90 12.96
C ILE A 16 -0.25 12.59 12.82
N HIS A 17 0.30 13.09 13.90
CA HIS A 17 1.50 13.91 13.93
C HIS A 17 2.73 13.09 14.35
N LEU A 18 3.74 13.00 13.47
CA LEU A 18 4.93 12.16 13.68
C LEU A 18 5.76 12.58 14.90
N ASP A 19 5.95 13.88 15.10
CA ASP A 19 6.64 14.45 16.27
C ASP A 19 5.96 14.07 17.58
N ARG A 20 4.63 14.14 17.63
CA ARG A 20 3.84 13.75 18.81
C ARG A 20 3.95 12.24 19.09
N LEU A 21 3.93 11.40 18.06
CA LEU A 21 4.18 9.96 18.22
C LEU A 21 5.59 9.66 18.74
N ARG A 22 6.61 10.39 18.23
CA ARG A 22 8.00 10.31 18.72
C ARG A 22 8.12 10.73 20.18
N ALA A 23 7.42 11.78 20.57
CA ALA A 23 7.31 12.26 21.95
C ALA A 23 6.47 11.35 22.86
N ASN A 24 5.94 10.22 22.34
CA ASN A 24 5.06 9.30 23.07
C ASN A 24 3.81 9.99 23.64
N ASP A 25 3.25 10.96 22.90
CA ASP A 25 2.03 11.66 23.30
C ASP A 25 0.86 10.69 23.42
N ALA A 26 0.26 10.66 24.61
CA ALA A 26 -0.82 9.72 24.94
C ALA A 26 -2.10 10.01 24.16
N GLN A 27 -2.41 11.27 23.89
CA GLN A 27 -3.61 11.65 23.13
C GLN A 27 -3.43 11.33 21.65
N GLU A 28 -2.24 11.56 21.10
CA GLU A 28 -1.94 11.22 19.72
C GLU A 28 -1.97 9.71 19.49
N SER A 29 -1.51 8.93 20.48
CA SER A 29 -1.60 7.47 20.44
C SER A 29 -3.06 6.98 20.46
N LYS A 30 -3.95 7.64 21.21
CA LYS A 30 -5.40 7.36 21.18
C LYS A 30 -6.01 7.72 19.82
N ASN A 31 -5.64 8.88 19.27
CA ASN A 31 -6.09 9.32 17.95
C ASN A 31 -5.66 8.32 16.86
N LEU A 32 -4.42 7.83 16.93
CA LEU A 32 -3.87 6.79 16.06
C LEU A 32 -4.70 5.50 16.14
N LEU A 33 -4.97 4.99 17.36
CA LEU A 33 -5.79 3.80 17.52
C LEU A 33 -7.20 4.00 16.95
N ASN A 34 -7.81 5.17 17.18
CA ASN A 34 -9.13 5.48 16.62
C ASN A 34 -9.11 5.53 15.09
N ALA A 35 -8.09 6.15 14.50
CA ALA A 35 -7.92 6.20 13.05
C ALA A 35 -7.84 4.81 12.42
N CYS A 36 -7.02 3.92 13.00
CA CYS A 36 -6.89 2.53 12.55
C CYS A 36 -8.18 1.71 12.71
N ARG A 37 -9.01 2.01 13.72
CA ARG A 37 -10.31 1.37 13.95
C ARG A 37 -11.38 1.83 12.97
N THR A 38 -11.53 3.15 12.84
CA THR A 38 -12.68 3.75 12.15
C THR A 38 -12.47 3.86 10.65
N HIS A 39 -11.24 4.15 10.22
CA HIS A 39 -10.94 4.44 8.81
C HIS A 39 -10.02 3.41 8.17
N GLY A 40 -9.16 2.75 8.95
CA GLY A 40 -8.10 1.88 8.41
C GLY A 40 -7.00 2.62 7.63
N PHE A 41 -7.19 3.92 7.40
CA PHE A 41 -6.33 4.86 6.70
C PHE A 41 -6.18 6.14 7.54
N PHE A 42 -5.03 6.80 7.46
CA PHE A 42 -4.82 8.13 8.02
C PHE A 42 -3.65 8.85 7.32
N TYR A 43 -3.61 10.17 7.44
CA TYR A 43 -2.41 10.93 7.08
C TYR A 43 -1.43 10.93 8.26
N LEU A 44 -0.15 10.74 7.98
CA LEU A 44 0.93 10.99 8.91
C LEU A 44 1.65 12.28 8.50
N ASN A 45 1.54 13.33 9.33
CA ASN A 45 2.22 14.59 9.11
C ASN A 45 3.72 14.44 9.41
N LEU A 46 4.54 14.67 8.39
CA LEU A 46 5.99 14.55 8.38
C LEU A 46 6.70 15.91 8.44
N ASN A 47 5.99 17.02 8.59
CA ASN A 47 6.59 18.37 8.49
C ASN A 47 7.64 18.64 9.59
N SER A 48 7.59 17.91 10.69
CA SER A 48 8.61 17.93 11.74
C SER A 48 9.88 17.14 11.40
N ASP A 49 9.90 16.47 10.25
CA ASP A 49 11.01 15.65 9.75
C ASP A 49 11.48 16.17 8.36
N PRO A 50 12.29 17.24 8.35
CA PRO A 50 12.78 17.82 7.10
C PRO A 50 13.72 16.87 6.34
N GLU A 51 14.42 15.98 7.04
CA GLU A 51 15.30 14.98 6.43
C GLU A 51 14.48 13.99 5.59
N LEU A 52 13.45 13.38 6.18
CA LEU A 52 12.56 12.47 5.46
C LEU A 52 11.80 13.17 4.33
N CYS A 53 11.36 14.41 4.53
CA CYS A 53 10.72 15.20 3.48
C CYS A 53 11.67 15.47 2.30
N ASN A 54 12.96 15.75 2.56
CA ASN A 54 13.95 15.95 1.52
C ASN A 54 14.34 14.64 0.83
N LEU A 55 14.41 13.55 1.59
CA LEU A 55 14.63 12.21 1.06
C LEU A 55 13.51 11.81 0.10
N TRP A 56 12.25 12.08 0.45
CA TRP A 56 11.11 11.87 -0.44
C TRP A 56 11.25 12.60 -1.77
N LYS A 57 11.60 13.90 -1.74
CA LYS A 57 11.81 14.69 -2.97
C LYS A 57 12.89 14.08 -3.87
N LYS A 58 14.01 13.65 -3.28
CA LYS A 58 15.10 12.96 -4.01
C LYS A 58 14.61 11.62 -4.58
N MET A 59 13.85 10.86 -3.81
CA MET A 59 13.28 9.59 -4.25
C MET A 59 12.32 9.77 -5.43
N LEU A 60 11.44 10.77 -5.41
CA LEU A 60 10.57 11.09 -6.56
C LEU A 60 11.36 11.38 -7.84
N GLN A 61 12.44 12.16 -7.75
CA GLN A 61 13.32 12.43 -8.89
C GLN A 61 13.98 11.15 -9.41
N ASN A 62 14.45 10.29 -8.50
CA ASN A 62 15.07 9.02 -8.86
C ASN A 62 14.07 8.06 -9.52
N ILE A 63 12.85 7.99 -8.99
CA ILE A 63 11.75 7.16 -9.51
C ILE A 63 11.38 7.62 -10.93
N ALA A 64 11.19 8.93 -11.13
CA ALA A 64 10.87 9.49 -12.44
C ALA A 64 12.00 9.22 -13.46
N GLN A 65 13.26 9.43 -13.06
CA GLN A 65 14.41 9.14 -13.91
C GLN A 65 14.49 7.65 -14.28
N TYR A 66 14.21 6.75 -13.34
CA TYR A 66 14.20 5.31 -13.60
C TYR A 66 13.13 4.93 -14.62
N PHE A 67 11.87 5.29 -14.35
CA PHE A 67 10.77 4.83 -15.19
C PHE A 67 10.72 5.47 -16.58
N ASN A 68 11.35 6.63 -16.76
CA ASN A 68 11.52 7.27 -18.08
C ASN A 68 12.57 6.58 -18.97
N GLN A 69 13.28 5.57 -18.48
CA GLN A 69 14.17 4.77 -19.31
C GLN A 69 13.37 3.88 -20.28
N PRO A 70 13.97 3.53 -21.44
CA PRO A 70 13.40 2.54 -22.35
C PRO A 70 13.08 1.21 -21.66
N LEU A 71 12.03 0.53 -22.14
CA LEU A 71 11.55 -0.71 -21.52
C LEU A 71 12.63 -1.80 -21.47
N ASP A 72 13.44 -1.95 -22.52
CA ASP A 72 14.52 -2.93 -22.58
C ASP A 72 15.59 -2.69 -21.51
N ILE A 73 15.82 -1.44 -21.11
CA ILE A 73 16.72 -1.11 -20.01
C ILE A 73 16.10 -1.52 -18.66
N LYS A 74 14.83 -1.15 -18.43
CA LYS A 74 14.10 -1.50 -17.20
C LYS A 74 13.93 -3.02 -17.03
N MET A 75 13.72 -3.75 -18.13
CA MET A 75 13.61 -5.21 -18.12
C MET A 75 14.89 -5.93 -17.69
N ARG A 76 16.07 -5.28 -17.69
CA ARG A 76 17.30 -5.86 -17.12
C ARG A 76 17.23 -6.04 -15.60
N ASP A 77 16.37 -5.25 -14.96
CA ASP A 77 16.10 -5.30 -13.54
C ASP A 77 14.92 -6.26 -13.20
N ALA A 78 14.32 -6.91 -14.20
CA ALA A 78 13.29 -7.92 -13.98
C ALA A 78 13.87 -9.19 -13.35
N ARG A 79 13.13 -9.79 -12.41
CA ARG A 79 13.58 -10.95 -11.62
C ARG A 79 12.56 -12.09 -11.55
N GLY A 80 11.33 -11.89 -12.04
CA GLY A 80 10.26 -12.89 -11.92
C GLY A 80 9.83 -13.16 -10.48
N SER A 81 9.95 -12.16 -9.61
CA SER A 81 9.67 -12.24 -8.17
C SER A 81 8.63 -11.21 -7.79
N ASP A 82 7.65 -11.61 -6.97
CA ASP A 82 6.57 -10.74 -6.50
C ASP A 82 7.04 -9.69 -5.48
N ASN A 83 8.26 -9.84 -4.97
CA ASN A 83 8.77 -9.06 -3.85
C ASN A 83 9.95 -8.15 -4.19
N PHE A 84 10.60 -8.33 -5.34
CA PHE A 84 11.75 -7.53 -5.76
C PHE A 84 11.98 -7.59 -7.28
N GLY A 85 12.62 -6.55 -7.82
CA GLY A 85 12.86 -6.39 -9.24
C GLY A 85 11.79 -5.57 -9.95
N TYR A 86 11.98 -5.40 -11.26
CA TYR A 86 11.08 -4.66 -12.13
C TYR A 86 9.94 -5.54 -12.67
N GLU A 87 8.74 -4.96 -12.73
CA GLU A 87 7.55 -5.54 -13.35
C GLU A 87 6.93 -4.53 -14.33
N PRO A 88 6.69 -4.92 -15.60
CA PRO A 88 6.06 -4.03 -16.58
C PRO A 88 4.55 -3.92 -16.36
N MET A 89 3.95 -2.90 -16.98
CA MET A 89 2.50 -2.71 -17.01
C MET A 89 1.74 -3.93 -17.52
N GLY A 90 0.59 -4.17 -16.93
CA GLY A 90 -0.36 -5.20 -17.33
C GLY A 90 0.04 -6.62 -16.91
N THR A 91 0.89 -6.73 -15.89
CA THR A 91 1.28 -7.99 -15.27
C THR A 91 0.16 -8.57 -14.40
N GLU A 92 -0.64 -7.71 -13.76
CA GLU A 92 -1.71 -8.02 -12.82
C GLU A 92 -3.11 -7.72 -13.41
N ALA A 93 -4.16 -8.07 -12.67
CA ALA A 93 -5.52 -7.68 -12.99
C ALA A 93 -5.73 -6.16 -12.81
N GLY A 94 -6.56 -5.56 -13.66
CA GLY A 94 -6.94 -4.15 -13.56
C GLY A 94 -8.11 -3.89 -12.58
N PRO A 95 -8.49 -2.62 -12.38
CA PRO A 95 -9.59 -2.21 -11.51
C PRO A 95 -10.99 -2.55 -12.07
N ASN A 96 -11.08 -2.84 -13.37
CA ASN A 96 -12.31 -3.21 -14.07
C ASN A 96 -12.24 -4.68 -14.56
N PRO A 97 -13.37 -5.39 -14.67
CA PRO A 97 -13.39 -6.77 -15.16
C PRO A 97 -12.71 -6.91 -16.52
N LYS A 98 -11.88 -7.96 -16.69
CA LYS A 98 -11.14 -8.27 -17.93
C LYS A 98 -10.16 -7.20 -18.40
N THR A 99 -9.86 -6.20 -17.57
CA THR A 99 -8.77 -5.24 -17.82
C THR A 99 -7.49 -5.68 -17.12
N ARG A 100 -6.36 -5.15 -17.57
CA ARG A 100 -5.06 -5.31 -16.93
C ARG A 100 -4.70 -4.03 -16.17
N ASP A 101 -3.78 -4.12 -15.21
CA ASP A 101 -3.30 -2.95 -14.49
C ASP A 101 -2.62 -1.95 -15.44
N GLY A 102 -2.62 -0.67 -15.04
CA GLY A 102 -2.01 0.43 -15.78
C GLY A 102 -0.76 0.98 -15.10
N TYR A 103 0.02 0.15 -14.43
CA TYR A 103 1.21 0.61 -13.70
C TYR A 103 2.42 -0.30 -13.89
N GLU A 104 3.59 0.30 -13.95
CA GLU A 104 4.85 -0.43 -13.84
C GLU A 104 5.41 -0.28 -12.42
N SER A 105 6.15 -1.29 -11.96
CA SER A 105 6.69 -1.31 -10.60
C SER A 105 8.17 -1.69 -10.56
N LEU A 106 8.88 -1.17 -9.56
CA LEU A 106 10.21 -1.61 -9.18
C LEU A 106 10.22 -1.83 -7.67
N LYS A 107 10.47 -3.06 -7.24
CA LYS A 107 10.39 -3.48 -5.84
C LYS A 107 11.77 -3.78 -5.27
N PHE A 108 11.97 -3.48 -3.99
CA PHE A 108 13.23 -3.70 -3.27
C PHE A 108 12.99 -4.42 -1.95
N SER A 109 13.49 -5.65 -1.87
CA SER A 109 13.36 -6.50 -0.69
C SER A 109 14.23 -5.97 0.46
N ARG A 110 13.61 -5.68 1.62
CA ARG A 110 14.36 -5.32 2.83
C ARG A 110 15.30 -6.44 3.28
N ARG A 111 14.91 -7.70 3.07
CA ARG A 111 15.74 -8.87 3.40
C ARG A 111 17.02 -8.92 2.55
N GLU A 112 16.95 -8.56 1.27
CA GLU A 112 18.14 -8.52 0.42
C GLU A 112 19.07 -7.37 0.80
N PHE A 113 18.48 -6.23 1.18
CA PHE A 113 19.20 -5.11 1.77
C PHE A 113 20.01 -5.54 3.00
N LEU A 114 19.36 -6.16 4.00
CA LEU A 114 20.03 -6.59 5.23
C LEU A 114 21.14 -7.63 5.01
N LYS A 115 21.09 -8.37 3.89
CA LYS A 115 22.11 -9.36 3.52
C LYS A 115 23.24 -8.78 2.67
N GLY A 116 23.16 -7.52 2.24
CA GLY A 116 24.11 -6.92 1.32
C GLY A 116 24.17 -7.66 -0.03
N SER A 117 23.02 -8.12 -0.54
CA SER A 117 22.96 -8.97 -1.74
C SER A 117 23.65 -8.32 -2.94
N SER A 118 24.47 -9.08 -3.67
CA SER A 118 25.07 -8.65 -4.94
C SER A 118 24.06 -8.61 -6.10
N ASP A 119 22.82 -9.06 -5.89
CA ASP A 119 21.80 -9.19 -6.95
C ASP A 119 20.88 -7.97 -7.07
N LEU A 120 21.20 -6.89 -6.34
CA LEU A 120 20.51 -5.59 -6.43
C LEU A 120 20.33 -5.17 -7.89
N THR A 121 19.21 -4.54 -8.19
CA THR A 121 18.98 -3.99 -9.53
C THR A 121 20.01 -2.90 -9.85
N THR A 122 20.33 -2.73 -11.12
CA THR A 122 21.36 -1.76 -11.57
C THR A 122 21.05 -0.35 -11.05
N SER A 123 19.76 -0.04 -10.97
CA SER A 123 19.22 1.24 -10.54
C SER A 123 19.38 1.52 -9.05
N ILE A 124 19.40 0.49 -8.19
CA ILE A 124 19.70 0.64 -6.77
C ILE A 124 21.19 0.87 -6.58
N ARG A 125 22.05 0.06 -7.21
CA ARG A 125 23.50 0.07 -6.93
C ARG A 125 24.11 1.47 -7.01
N ALA A 126 23.69 2.27 -7.98
CA ALA A 126 24.22 3.62 -8.16
C ALA A 126 23.71 4.64 -7.13
N LYS A 127 22.62 4.33 -6.40
CA LYS A 127 21.92 5.24 -5.49
C LYS A 127 21.47 4.54 -4.21
N GLU A 128 22.21 3.52 -3.78
CA GLU A 128 21.75 2.54 -2.80
C GLU A 128 21.45 3.19 -1.45
N ASP A 129 22.31 4.11 -1.03
CA ASP A 129 22.15 4.92 0.18
C ASP A 129 20.77 5.59 0.24
N CYS A 130 20.30 6.16 -0.87
CA CYS A 130 19.03 6.88 -0.90
C CYS A 130 17.84 5.93 -0.67
N PHE A 131 17.85 4.76 -1.29
CA PHE A 131 16.79 3.76 -1.14
C PHE A 131 16.84 3.12 0.25
N PHE A 132 18.04 2.81 0.74
CA PHE A 132 18.25 2.17 2.03
C PHE A 132 17.92 3.10 3.19
N SER A 133 18.33 4.37 3.13
CA SER A 133 17.90 5.38 4.11
C SER A 133 16.39 5.49 4.15
N PHE A 134 15.69 5.43 3.01
CA PHE A 134 14.23 5.51 3.00
C PHE A 134 13.58 4.28 3.65
N ILE A 135 14.06 3.08 3.31
CA ILE A 135 13.61 1.83 3.93
C ILE A 135 13.77 1.90 5.45
N ASP A 136 14.92 2.35 5.94
CA ASP A 136 15.21 2.44 7.37
C ASP A 136 14.28 3.41 8.10
N HIS A 137 14.07 4.61 7.55
CA HIS A 137 13.12 5.59 8.09
C HIS A 137 11.69 5.05 8.13
N ALA A 138 11.20 4.51 7.01
CA ALA A 138 9.84 3.99 6.92
C ALA A 138 9.63 2.78 7.84
N HIS A 139 10.61 1.88 7.92
CA HIS A 139 10.59 0.74 8.83
C HIS A 139 10.54 1.19 10.29
N THR A 140 11.43 2.10 10.69
CA THR A 140 11.48 2.64 12.07
C THR A 140 10.17 3.32 12.46
N ILE A 141 9.60 4.14 11.58
CA ILE A 141 8.33 4.83 11.82
C ILE A 141 7.18 3.82 11.94
N THR A 142 7.11 2.83 11.06
CA THR A 142 6.04 1.82 11.10
C THR A 142 6.14 0.93 12.34
N LEU A 143 7.35 0.54 12.78
CA LEU A 143 7.54 -0.17 14.06
C LEU A 143 7.15 0.69 15.27
N MET A 144 7.45 1.99 15.24
CA MET A 144 7.00 2.91 16.29
C MET A 144 5.47 2.98 16.35
N ILE A 145 4.80 3.11 15.20
CA ILE A 145 3.34 3.09 15.11
C ILE A 145 2.78 1.80 15.73
N LEU A 146 3.34 0.64 15.38
CA LEU A 146 2.96 -0.64 15.98
C LEU A 146 3.14 -0.66 17.49
N SER A 147 4.26 -0.17 18.00
CA SER A 147 4.52 -0.10 19.44
C SER A 147 3.50 0.78 20.18
N ARG A 148 3.08 1.91 19.58
CA ARG A 148 2.00 2.75 20.13
C ARG A 148 0.66 2.03 20.14
N LEU A 149 0.30 1.35 19.05
CA LEU A 149 -0.92 0.55 18.95
C LEU A 149 -0.93 -0.61 19.96
N SER A 150 0.18 -1.34 20.09
CA SER A 150 0.37 -2.40 21.08
C SER A 150 0.09 -1.88 22.49
N THR A 151 0.67 -0.74 22.86
CA THR A 151 0.46 -0.12 24.17
C THR A 151 -0.99 0.33 24.37
N GLN A 152 -1.63 0.95 23.38
CA GLN A 152 -3.03 1.38 23.48
C GLN A 152 -4.02 0.21 23.58
N LEU A 153 -3.65 -0.97 23.05
CA LEU A 153 -4.42 -2.20 23.16
C LEU A 153 -4.05 -3.05 24.39
N GLY A 154 -3.11 -2.60 25.23
CA GLY A 154 -2.67 -3.32 26.42
C GLY A 154 -1.85 -4.59 26.13
N LEU A 155 -1.24 -4.69 24.94
CA LEU A 155 -0.44 -5.85 24.53
C LEU A 155 0.94 -5.84 25.19
N THR A 156 1.38 -7.01 25.64
CA THR A 156 2.64 -7.21 26.38
C THR A 156 3.44 -8.41 25.84
N GLY A 157 4.76 -8.39 26.03
CA GLY A 157 5.65 -9.48 25.60
C GLY A 157 5.48 -9.85 24.13
N ALA A 158 5.36 -11.15 23.85
CA ALA A 158 5.22 -11.70 22.50
C ALA A 158 3.90 -11.35 21.79
N SER A 159 2.90 -10.80 22.51
CA SER A 159 1.64 -10.37 21.89
C SER A 159 1.72 -8.98 21.23
N ARG A 160 2.81 -8.25 21.43
CA ARG A 160 3.01 -6.93 20.85
C ARG A 160 3.24 -7.02 19.35
N PHE A 161 2.59 -6.17 18.57
CA PHE A 161 2.62 -6.23 17.10
C PHE A 161 4.03 -6.10 16.52
N GLU A 162 4.85 -5.20 17.07
CA GLU A 162 6.23 -5.00 16.62
C GLU A 162 7.14 -6.20 16.90
N ALA A 163 6.77 -7.08 17.85
CA ALA A 163 7.55 -8.29 18.14
C ALA A 163 7.56 -9.29 16.96
N HIS A 164 6.57 -9.20 16.06
CA HIS A 164 6.49 -10.03 14.86
C HIS A 164 7.35 -9.54 13.69
N HIS A 165 8.19 -8.51 13.89
CA HIS A 165 8.98 -7.85 12.86
C HIS A 165 10.47 -7.75 13.22
N ALA A 166 10.92 -8.55 14.19
CA ALA A 166 12.29 -8.50 14.68
C ALA A 166 13.32 -9.00 13.64
N ASP A 167 14.42 -8.28 13.50
CA ASP A 167 15.60 -8.73 12.77
C ASP A 167 16.41 -9.75 13.60
N PRO A 168 17.13 -10.70 12.97
CA PRO A 168 17.26 -10.92 11.52
C PRO A 168 16.18 -11.85 10.95
N GLY A 169 14.99 -11.90 11.56
CA GLY A 169 13.90 -12.75 11.10
C GLY A 169 13.56 -12.51 9.62
N PRO A 170 13.37 -13.56 8.81
CA PRO A 170 13.05 -13.37 7.39
C PRO A 170 11.67 -12.74 7.26
N SER A 171 11.53 -11.69 6.47
CA SER A 171 10.25 -11.11 6.10
C SER A 171 10.20 -10.76 4.61
N LEU A 172 8.99 -10.68 4.08
CA LEU A 172 8.70 -10.17 2.74
C LEU A 172 8.45 -8.65 2.74
N SER A 173 8.96 -7.92 3.75
CA SER A 173 8.89 -6.45 3.73
C SER A 173 9.62 -5.89 2.50
N THR A 174 8.99 -4.96 1.79
CA THR A 174 9.49 -4.46 0.51
C THR A 174 9.15 -3.00 0.29
N LEU A 175 10.05 -2.28 -0.37
CA LEU A 175 9.79 -0.94 -0.90
C LEU A 175 9.36 -1.06 -2.36
N GLY A 176 8.12 -0.71 -2.67
CA GLY A 176 7.61 -0.62 -4.04
C GLY A 176 7.66 0.81 -4.55
N LEU A 177 8.28 1.02 -5.70
CA LEU A 177 8.14 2.22 -6.52
C LEU A 177 7.14 1.92 -7.63
N LEU A 178 6.19 2.83 -7.87
CA LEU A 178 5.15 2.63 -8.87
C LEU A 178 5.04 3.87 -9.77
N ARG A 179 4.85 3.63 -11.06
CA ARG A 179 4.45 4.66 -12.03
C ARG A 179 3.18 4.24 -12.75
N TYR A 180 2.24 5.18 -12.82
CA TYR A 180 1.05 5.12 -13.66
C TYR A 180 1.24 6.14 -14.78
N PRO A 181 1.53 5.72 -16.02
CA PRO A 181 1.80 6.65 -17.09
C PRO A 181 0.59 7.51 -17.45
N LYS A 182 0.88 8.73 -17.88
CA LYS A 182 -0.07 9.59 -18.59
C LYS A 182 -0.65 8.83 -19.78
N HIS A 183 -1.96 8.97 -20.00
CA HIS A 183 -2.59 8.45 -21.20
C HIS A 183 -2.31 9.40 -22.38
N GLU A 184 -1.74 8.90 -23.47
CA GLU A 184 -1.54 9.67 -24.70
C GLU A 184 -2.81 9.64 -25.58
N GLY A 185 -3.27 10.81 -26.02
CA GLY A 185 -4.37 10.97 -26.98
C GLY A 185 -5.78 10.96 -26.39
N ALA A 186 -6.59 11.97 -26.74
CA ALA A 186 -8.02 12.06 -26.40
C ALA A 186 -8.92 11.25 -27.36
N SER A 187 -8.36 10.45 -28.28
CA SER A 187 -9.14 9.73 -29.29
C SER A 187 -9.70 8.42 -28.76
N ALA A 188 -10.87 8.51 -28.12
CA ALA A 188 -12.02 7.61 -28.23
C ALA A 188 -11.85 6.06 -28.20
N ALA A 189 -10.78 5.52 -27.63
CA ALA A 189 -10.73 4.15 -27.12
C ALA A 189 -10.47 4.21 -25.61
N GLU A 190 -11.29 3.53 -24.81
CA GLU A 190 -11.00 3.41 -23.37
C GLU A 190 -9.62 2.76 -23.19
N PRO A 191 -8.74 3.30 -22.33
CA PRO A 191 -7.42 2.73 -22.13
C PRO A 191 -7.56 1.29 -21.60
N GLN A 192 -6.88 0.34 -22.24
CA GLN A 192 -6.95 -1.09 -21.88
C GLN A 192 -6.31 -1.40 -20.53
N ASN A 193 -5.32 -0.58 -20.15
CA ASN A 193 -4.52 -0.69 -18.93
C ASN A 193 -4.71 0.59 -18.12
N VAL A 194 -5.40 0.52 -16.99
CA VAL A 194 -5.71 1.71 -16.17
C VAL A 194 -5.55 1.37 -14.70
N GLY A 195 -4.85 2.22 -13.95
CA GLY A 195 -4.90 2.16 -12.50
C GLY A 195 -4.36 0.86 -11.89
N HIS A 196 -4.85 0.51 -10.72
CA HIS A 196 -4.48 -0.66 -9.92
C HIS A 196 -5.77 -1.28 -9.37
N ASN A 197 -5.86 -2.60 -9.36
CA ASN A 197 -7.03 -3.35 -8.89
C ASN A 197 -7.49 -2.95 -7.47
N LYS A 198 -8.72 -3.36 -7.15
CA LYS A 198 -9.29 -3.24 -5.81
C LYS A 198 -8.70 -4.34 -4.92
N HIS A 199 -8.04 -3.97 -3.83
CA HIS A 199 -7.44 -4.92 -2.90
C HIS A 199 -7.38 -4.34 -1.49
N THR A 200 -7.10 -5.20 -0.51
CA THR A 200 -6.47 -4.80 0.74
C THR A 200 -4.96 -5.08 0.67
N ASP A 201 -4.16 -4.53 1.56
CA ASP A 201 -2.73 -4.88 1.61
C ASP A 201 -2.50 -6.17 2.42
N VAL A 202 -1.62 -7.05 1.94
CA VAL A 202 -1.27 -8.34 2.58
C VAL A 202 -0.69 -8.14 4.00
N GLY A 203 0.16 -7.12 4.12
CA GLY A 203 1.09 -6.96 5.24
C GLY A 203 0.47 -6.43 6.52
N THR A 204 1.31 -5.81 7.33
CA THR A 204 0.98 -5.24 8.63
C THR A 204 0.55 -3.78 8.47
N LEU A 205 1.43 -2.95 7.91
CA LEU A 205 1.19 -1.53 7.63
C LEU A 205 1.80 -1.19 6.27
N THR A 206 1.16 -0.26 5.57
CA THR A 206 1.74 0.36 4.37
C THR A 206 2.01 1.83 4.67
N PHE A 207 3.24 2.25 4.41
CA PHE A 207 3.66 3.65 4.42
C PHE A 207 3.73 4.13 2.98
N LEU A 208 2.79 4.97 2.56
CA LEU A 208 2.66 5.43 1.18
C LEU A 208 2.96 6.93 1.06
N LEU A 209 3.80 7.27 0.08
CA LEU A 209 3.99 8.63 -0.39
C LEU A 209 3.54 8.74 -1.85
N ALA A 210 2.74 9.75 -2.16
CA ALA A 210 2.28 10.06 -3.50
C ALA A 210 2.12 11.57 -3.66
N ALA A 211 2.52 12.11 -4.80
CA ALA A 211 2.36 13.53 -5.12
C ALA A 211 1.13 13.81 -6.00
N GLN A 212 0.71 12.83 -6.81
CA GLN A 212 -0.42 12.94 -7.72
C GLN A 212 -1.65 12.17 -7.23
N TRP A 213 -2.81 12.63 -7.67
CA TRP A 213 -4.10 12.00 -7.38
C TRP A 213 -4.18 10.57 -7.93
N GLY A 214 -5.03 9.76 -7.30
CA GLY A 214 -5.50 8.52 -7.90
C GLY A 214 -5.84 7.42 -6.91
N LEU A 215 -5.32 7.50 -5.67
CA LEU A 215 -5.69 6.55 -4.62
C LEU A 215 -7.14 6.79 -4.20
N GLN A 216 -7.94 5.72 -4.22
CA GLN A 216 -9.26 5.68 -3.62
C GLN A 216 -9.34 4.56 -2.59
N TYR A 217 -10.12 4.78 -1.54
CA TYR A 217 -10.47 3.75 -0.57
C TYR A 217 -11.99 3.67 -0.40
N LEU A 218 -12.49 2.50 0.00
CA LEU A 218 -13.89 2.31 0.34
C LEU A 218 -14.12 2.74 1.79
N SER A 219 -14.62 3.96 1.98
CA SER A 219 -14.84 4.54 3.31
C SER A 219 -15.83 3.71 4.13
N LEU A 220 -15.40 3.26 5.31
CA LEU A 220 -16.26 2.50 6.22
C LEU A 220 -17.40 3.34 6.79
N THR A 221 -17.21 4.66 6.89
CA THR A 221 -18.21 5.59 7.41
C THR A 221 -19.26 5.94 6.37
N SER A 222 -18.84 6.32 5.16
CA SER A 222 -19.77 6.77 4.11
C SER A 222 -20.25 5.64 3.20
N ARG A 223 -19.59 4.47 3.26
CA ARG A 223 -19.81 3.32 2.37
C ARG A 223 -19.63 3.64 0.88
N ARG A 224 -18.81 4.64 0.56
CA ARG A 224 -18.51 5.07 -0.81
C ARG A 224 -17.01 5.04 -1.09
N TRP A 225 -16.67 4.93 -2.37
CA TRP A 225 -15.32 5.17 -2.85
C TRP A 225 -14.99 6.66 -2.73
N GLU A 226 -13.91 6.98 -2.02
CA GLU A 226 -13.44 8.34 -1.82
C GLU A 226 -11.97 8.44 -2.23
N PHE A 227 -11.63 9.50 -2.97
CA PHE A 227 -10.24 9.85 -3.27
C PHE A 227 -9.54 10.36 -2.02
N ILE A 228 -8.29 9.94 -1.86
CA ILE A 228 -7.37 10.48 -0.85
C ILE A 228 -6.55 11.58 -1.51
N GLU A 229 -6.64 12.79 -0.95
CA GLU A 229 -5.93 13.97 -1.42
C GLU A 229 -4.41 13.83 -1.19
N PRO A 230 -3.58 13.95 -2.24
CA PRO A 230 -2.13 14.06 -2.06
C PRO A 230 -1.79 15.34 -1.29
N ARG A 231 -1.09 15.21 -0.16
CA ARG A 231 -0.72 16.33 0.69
C ARG A 231 0.80 16.44 0.83
N ALA A 232 1.34 17.61 0.51
CA ALA A 232 2.75 17.89 0.73
C ALA A 232 3.11 17.72 2.23
N GLY A 233 4.24 17.08 2.50
CA GLY A 233 4.70 16.82 3.87
C GLY A 233 3.87 15.79 4.64
N HIS A 234 3.03 14.99 3.96
CA HIS A 234 2.24 13.94 4.59
C HIS A 234 2.45 12.60 3.88
N ALA A 235 2.61 11.53 4.67
CA ALA A 235 2.41 10.17 4.19
C ALA A 235 0.96 9.74 4.39
N ILE A 236 0.52 8.76 3.62
CA ILE A 236 -0.73 8.04 3.83
C ILE A 236 -0.35 6.69 4.43
N ILE A 237 -0.92 6.36 5.58
CA ILE A 237 -0.69 5.07 6.25
C ILE A 237 -1.98 4.27 6.23
N ASN A 238 -1.89 2.99 5.90
CA ASN A 238 -3.01 2.08 6.03
C ASN A 238 -2.65 0.77 6.73
N VAL A 239 -3.66 0.20 7.38
CA VAL A 239 -3.62 -1.09 8.03
C VAL A 239 -3.78 -2.18 6.97
N GLY A 240 -2.89 -3.18 7.02
CA GLY A 240 -2.98 -4.38 6.19
C GLY A 240 -3.64 -5.56 6.91
N ASP A 241 -3.85 -6.64 6.18
CA ASP A 241 -4.56 -7.83 6.66
C ASP A 241 -3.89 -8.47 7.86
N SER A 242 -2.55 -8.59 7.85
CA SER A 242 -1.81 -9.22 8.95
C SER A 242 -2.07 -8.49 10.28
N LEU A 243 -2.09 -7.16 10.27
CA LEU A 243 -2.37 -6.38 11.48
C LEU A 243 -3.85 -6.46 11.89
N ARG A 244 -4.77 -6.46 10.93
CA ARG A 244 -6.20 -6.73 11.19
C ARG A 244 -6.36 -8.06 11.93
N PHE A 245 -5.76 -9.13 11.42
CA PHE A 245 -5.86 -10.48 12.00
C PHE A 245 -5.19 -10.57 13.37
N LEU A 246 -3.95 -10.06 13.51
CA LEU A 246 -3.25 -10.01 14.81
C LEU A 246 -4.04 -9.23 15.87
N SER A 247 -4.78 -8.20 15.47
CA SER A 247 -5.62 -7.42 16.38
C SER A 247 -6.97 -8.08 16.72
N GLY A 248 -7.27 -9.25 16.16
CA GLY A 248 -8.58 -9.92 16.28
C GLY A 248 -9.70 -9.11 15.62
N GLY A 249 -9.42 -8.45 14.49
CA GLY A 249 -10.39 -7.62 13.76
C GLY A 249 -10.62 -6.23 14.36
N LYS A 250 -9.91 -5.86 15.44
CA LYS A 250 -10.04 -4.52 16.05
C LYS A 250 -9.53 -3.39 15.15
N LEU A 251 -8.56 -3.65 14.28
CA LEU A 251 -8.00 -2.67 13.35
C LEU A 251 -8.48 -3.00 11.93
N ALA A 252 -8.87 -1.99 11.16
CA ALA A 252 -9.54 -2.21 9.89
C ALA A 252 -8.57 -2.23 8.71
N SER A 253 -8.42 -3.38 8.04
CA SER A 253 -7.83 -3.48 6.69
C SER A 253 -8.91 -3.14 5.66
N VAL A 254 -8.69 -2.06 4.89
CA VAL A 254 -9.73 -1.46 4.04
C VAL A 254 -9.39 -1.56 2.56
N VAL A 255 -10.40 -1.92 1.77
CA VAL A 255 -10.27 -2.06 0.32
C VAL A 255 -9.96 -0.70 -0.31
N HIS A 256 -8.95 -0.68 -1.15
CA HIS A 256 -8.52 0.49 -1.89
C HIS A 256 -8.14 0.12 -3.32
N ARG A 257 -8.01 1.13 -4.19
CA ARG A 257 -7.63 0.99 -5.60
C ARG A 257 -6.89 2.24 -6.05
N VAL A 258 -6.24 2.17 -7.20
CA VAL A 258 -5.76 3.37 -7.90
C VAL A 258 -6.55 3.52 -9.18
N VAL A 259 -7.17 4.67 -9.39
CA VAL A 259 -7.85 5.05 -10.64
C VAL A 259 -7.51 6.50 -10.97
N PRO A 260 -7.48 6.89 -12.26
CA PRO A 260 -7.29 8.29 -12.59
C PRO A 260 -8.37 9.18 -11.95
N LEU A 261 -8.02 10.42 -11.60
CA LEU A 261 -8.95 11.38 -10.99
C LEU A 261 -10.13 11.71 -11.91
N HIS A 262 -9.85 11.76 -13.21
CA HIS A 262 -10.82 11.93 -14.29
C HIS A 262 -10.92 10.65 -15.11
N LYS A 263 -11.65 10.65 -16.24
CA LYS A 263 -11.69 9.50 -17.15
C LYS A 263 -10.30 9.11 -17.70
N THR A 264 -9.37 10.06 -17.73
CA THR A 264 -8.03 9.89 -18.28
C THR A 264 -6.97 10.40 -17.31
N GLN A 265 -5.81 9.72 -17.29
CA GLN A 265 -4.63 10.12 -16.54
C GLN A 265 -3.90 11.22 -17.33
N LEU A 266 -3.92 12.46 -16.83
CA LEU A 266 -3.39 13.63 -17.56
C LEU A 266 -1.89 13.86 -17.38
N GLU A 267 -1.30 13.26 -16.35
CA GLU A 267 0.11 13.33 -15.99
C GLU A 267 0.59 11.99 -15.44
N ASP A 268 1.89 11.73 -15.45
CA ASP A 268 2.44 10.55 -14.78
C ASP A 268 2.20 10.65 -13.27
N ARG A 269 1.60 9.60 -12.68
CA ARG A 269 1.51 9.47 -11.22
C ARG A 269 2.65 8.59 -10.74
N TYR A 270 3.39 9.10 -9.76
CA TYR A 270 4.42 8.34 -9.07
C TYR A 270 4.03 8.13 -7.62
N SER A 271 4.25 6.92 -7.11
CA SER A 271 4.09 6.65 -5.69
C SER A 271 5.17 5.70 -5.19
N MET A 272 5.45 5.80 -3.90
CA MET A 272 6.36 4.92 -3.19
C MET A 272 5.67 4.35 -1.96
N ALA A 273 5.62 3.03 -1.86
CA ALA A 273 4.98 2.31 -0.78
C ALA A 273 6.00 1.42 -0.08
N TYR A 274 6.22 1.64 1.20
CA TYR A 274 6.92 0.68 2.03
C TYR A 274 5.89 -0.23 2.70
N PHE A 275 5.90 -1.51 2.30
CA PHE A 275 5.03 -2.53 2.84
C PHE A 275 5.74 -3.21 4.00
N LEU A 276 5.38 -2.85 5.23
CA LEU A 276 5.83 -3.56 6.41
C LEU A 276 5.07 -4.88 6.49
N ARG A 277 5.80 -5.99 6.45
CA ARG A 277 5.25 -7.34 6.59
C ARG A 277 5.92 -8.03 7.77
N MET A 278 5.11 -8.77 8.52
CA MET A 278 5.61 -9.61 9.60
C MET A 278 6.56 -10.70 9.08
N ASN A 279 7.35 -11.27 9.99
CA ASN A 279 8.28 -12.33 9.67
C ASN A 279 7.54 -13.55 9.10
N ASP A 280 8.16 -14.22 8.12
CA ASP A 280 7.56 -15.24 7.25
C ASP A 280 6.85 -16.35 8.05
N GLY A 281 7.42 -16.75 9.20
CA GLY A 281 6.89 -17.79 10.09
C GLY A 281 5.94 -17.30 11.20
N GLY A 282 5.65 -16.00 11.28
CA GLY A 282 4.67 -15.51 12.24
C GLY A 282 3.26 -15.99 11.86
N ILE A 283 2.43 -16.24 12.86
CA ILE A 283 1.14 -16.93 12.70
C ILE A 283 -0.01 -16.02 13.13
N PHE A 284 -1.11 -16.07 12.39
CA PHE A 284 -2.40 -15.48 12.76
C PHE A 284 -3.56 -16.36 12.28
N ASN A 285 -4.76 -16.07 12.76
CA ASN A 285 -5.99 -16.68 12.26
C ASN A 285 -6.75 -15.64 11.44
N ASP A 286 -7.30 -16.04 10.31
CA ASP A 286 -8.24 -15.21 9.56
C ASP A 286 -9.62 -15.15 10.25
N THR A 287 -10.59 -14.47 9.62
CA THR A 287 -11.95 -14.32 10.17
C THR A 287 -12.73 -15.63 10.27
N SER A 288 -12.34 -16.66 9.53
CA SER A 288 -12.92 -18.01 9.60
C SER A 288 -12.22 -18.91 10.62
N SER A 289 -11.29 -18.36 11.41
CA SER A 289 -10.40 -19.10 12.32
C SER A 289 -9.41 -20.04 11.63
N LYS A 290 -9.26 -19.95 10.30
CA LYS A 290 -8.20 -20.68 9.61
C LYS A 290 -6.86 -20.06 9.95
N LYS A 291 -5.91 -20.91 10.31
CA LYS A 291 -4.54 -20.53 10.68
C LYS A 291 -3.68 -20.36 9.43
N TRP A 292 -2.88 -19.31 9.41
CA TRP A 292 -1.94 -18.99 8.35
C TRP A 292 -0.59 -18.60 8.95
N THR A 293 0.49 -19.00 8.29
CA THR A 293 1.75 -18.25 8.38
C THR A 293 1.64 -17.00 7.49
N ALA A 294 2.43 -15.97 7.83
CA ALA A 294 2.50 -14.75 7.03
C ALA A 294 2.91 -15.01 5.58
N LYS A 295 3.84 -15.94 5.36
CA LYS A 295 4.27 -16.35 4.03
C LYS A 295 3.15 -17.05 3.25
N GLU A 296 2.42 -17.98 3.87
CA GLU A 296 1.31 -18.66 3.19
C GLU A 296 0.20 -17.67 2.80
N TRP A 297 -0.15 -16.73 3.68
CA TRP A 297 -1.12 -15.69 3.36
C TRP A 297 -0.67 -14.80 2.19
N HIS A 298 0.61 -14.41 2.20
CA HIS A 298 1.21 -13.66 1.10
C HIS A 298 1.10 -14.42 -0.23
N ASP A 299 1.58 -15.65 -0.28
CA ASP A 299 1.63 -16.43 -1.52
C ASP A 299 0.22 -16.73 -2.05
N PHE A 300 -0.72 -17.02 -1.15
CA PHE A 300 -2.15 -17.16 -1.49
C PHE A 300 -2.70 -15.90 -2.16
N LYS A 301 -2.47 -14.73 -1.56
CA LYS A 301 -3.03 -13.48 -2.08
C LYS A 301 -2.39 -13.02 -3.39
N PHE A 302 -1.08 -13.18 -3.55
CA PHE A 302 -0.40 -12.89 -4.80
C PHE A 302 -0.80 -13.86 -5.92
N GLY A 303 -1.13 -15.11 -5.60
CA GLY A 303 -1.78 -16.03 -6.54
C GLY A 303 -3.12 -15.49 -7.04
N VAL A 304 -3.94 -14.94 -6.13
CA VAL A 304 -5.21 -14.29 -6.48
C VAL A 304 -5.03 -13.06 -7.37
N PHE A 305 -4.06 -12.17 -7.06
CA PHE A 305 -3.83 -10.95 -7.84
C PHE A 305 -3.46 -11.21 -9.30
N LYS A 306 -2.86 -12.37 -9.59
CA LYS A 306 -2.44 -12.78 -10.93
C LYS A 306 -3.55 -13.45 -11.75
N ASP A 307 -4.59 -13.97 -11.12
CA ASP A 307 -5.65 -14.71 -11.82
C ASP A 307 -6.82 -13.77 -12.20
N PRO A 308 -7.08 -13.56 -13.50
CA PRO A 308 -8.12 -12.64 -13.98
C PRO A 308 -9.55 -13.13 -13.76
N ASN A 309 -9.74 -14.41 -13.39
CA ASN A 309 -11.07 -15.02 -13.17
C ASN A 309 -11.53 -14.95 -11.71
N THR A 310 -10.76 -14.27 -10.86
CA THR A 310 -10.95 -14.29 -9.41
C THR A 310 -11.98 -13.26 -8.90
N LEU A 311 -12.77 -12.68 -9.79
CA LEU A 311 -14.06 -12.09 -9.44
C LEU A 311 -15.08 -13.24 -9.42
N ASP A 312 -15.71 -13.54 -8.28
CA ASP A 312 -16.80 -14.52 -8.27
C ASP A 312 -17.98 -14.05 -9.14
N ALA A 313 -18.86 -14.98 -9.52
CA ALA A 313 -19.99 -14.73 -10.41
C ALA A 313 -20.99 -13.67 -9.88
N GLU A 314 -20.87 -13.29 -8.59
CA GLU A 314 -21.67 -12.26 -7.93
C GLU A 314 -20.93 -10.92 -7.75
N GLY A 315 -19.68 -10.79 -8.22
CA GLY A 315 -18.90 -9.56 -8.14
C GLY A 315 -18.38 -9.24 -6.73
N ARG A 316 -18.30 -10.24 -5.83
CA ARG A 316 -17.73 -10.08 -4.49
C ARG A 316 -16.20 -10.11 -4.61
N PHE A 317 -15.56 -9.08 -4.05
CA PHE A 317 -14.13 -8.87 -4.17
C PHE A 317 -13.35 -9.91 -3.37
N LEU A 318 -12.31 -10.50 -3.95
CA LEU A 318 -11.29 -11.18 -3.18
C LEU A 318 -10.38 -10.16 -2.52
N THR A 319 -10.83 -9.70 -1.37
CA THR A 319 -9.97 -9.10 -0.36
C THR A 319 -9.07 -10.15 0.32
N GLY A 320 -9.16 -11.43 -0.10
CA GLY A 320 -8.73 -12.58 0.70
C GLY A 320 -9.68 -12.87 1.87
N MET A 321 -10.63 -11.98 2.15
CA MET A 321 -11.59 -12.11 3.23
C MET A 321 -12.92 -12.55 2.67
N MET A 322 -13.49 -13.62 3.24
CA MET A 322 -14.92 -13.90 3.11
C MET A 322 -15.65 -12.71 3.75
N ILE A 323 -16.14 -11.77 2.93
CA ILE A 323 -17.05 -10.74 3.39
C ILE A 323 -18.39 -11.44 3.60
N GLU A 324 -18.57 -12.10 4.75
CA GLU A 324 -19.91 -12.30 5.28
C GLU A 324 -20.42 -10.91 5.71
N GLU A 325 -21.60 -10.57 5.19
CA GLU A 325 -22.42 -9.42 5.59
C GLU A 325 -21.96 -8.02 5.12
N LEU A 326 -22.01 -7.84 3.80
CA LEU A 326 -22.59 -6.61 3.23
C LEU A 326 -23.91 -6.97 2.54
N GLU A 327 -24.85 -7.56 3.27
CA GLU A 327 -26.23 -7.63 2.80
C GLU A 327 -26.86 -6.25 2.88
N GLY A 328 -26.86 -5.59 1.73
CA GLY A 328 -27.54 -4.34 1.48
C GLY A 328 -27.15 -3.90 0.07
N PRO A 329 -28.11 -3.51 -0.79
CA PRO A 329 -27.77 -3.03 -2.11
C PRO A 329 -26.75 -1.90 -1.95
N ILE A 330 -25.59 -2.04 -2.59
CA ILE A 330 -24.70 -0.92 -2.85
C ILE A 330 -25.56 0.05 -3.65
N LEU A 331 -26.11 1.05 -2.96
CA LEU A 331 -26.89 2.11 -3.56
C LEU A 331 -25.93 2.85 -4.48
N VAL A 332 -25.91 2.42 -5.74
CA VAL A 332 -25.46 3.22 -6.86
C VAL A 332 -26.40 4.43 -6.83
N ALA A 333 -25.89 5.57 -6.39
CA ALA A 333 -26.64 6.82 -6.47
C ALA A 333 -27.05 7.04 -7.95
N PRO A 334 -28.26 7.59 -8.20
CA PRO A 334 -28.92 7.53 -9.50
C PRO A 334 -28.16 8.16 -10.66
#